data_AF-A0A661TM30-F1
#
_entry.id   AF-A0A661TM30-F1
#
_cell.length_a   1.000
_cell.length_b   1.000
_cell.length_c   1.000
_cell.angle_alpha   90.00
_cell.angle_beta   90.00
_cell.angle_gamma   90.00
#
_symmetry.space_group_name_H-M   'P 1'
#
loop_
_entity.id
_entity.type
_entity.pdbx_description
1 polymer ?
#
loop_
_entity_poly.entity_id
_entity_poly.type
_entity_poly.pdbx_seq_one_letter_code
_entity_poly.pdbx_strand_id
1 'polypeptide(L)'
;IIKLIVEELNRDPQIKKANQKFYDRYYRWAARWQPHLDYLEFYEGVNLYVKRRSSRERLLTERQKITFLEETPELMDETARGQWLDFLCRQGLAYLRAHLRFLAETKWTIVRIDEESNQRIRLRFLRGRPGEKP
;
A
#
# COMPACT_ATOMS: atom_id res chain seq x y z
N ILE A 1 1.60 7.43 -1.13
CA ILE A 1 1.23 6.49 -0.06
C ILE A 1 2.42 5.73 0.53
N ILE A 2 3.31 5.13 -0.28
CA ILE A 2 4.51 4.39 0.19
C ILE A 2 5.29 5.13 1.28
N LYS A 3 5.60 6.42 1.07
CA LYS A 3 6.30 7.24 2.07
C LYS A 3 5.57 7.32 3.41
N LEU A 4 4.25 7.48 3.39
CA LEU A 4 3.43 7.54 4.60
C LEU A 4 3.40 6.21 5.34
N ILE A 5 3.40 5.08 4.62
CA ILE A 5 3.48 3.73 5.20
C ILE A 5 4.82 3.54 5.91
N VAL A 6 5.92 3.89 5.24
CA VAL A 6 7.27 3.85 5.81
C VAL A 6 7.34 4.73 7.07
N GLU A 7 6.84 5.96 7.00
CA GLU A 7 6.81 6.88 8.14
C GLU A 7 6.05 6.29 9.33
N GLU A 8 4.83 5.80 9.12
CA GLU A 8 3.98 5.28 10.21
C GLU A 8 4.55 3.99 10.83
N LEU A 9 5.15 3.10 10.03
CA LEU A 9 5.79 1.88 10.55
C LEU A 9 7.10 2.18 11.28
N ASN A 10 7.91 3.10 10.75
CA ASN A 10 9.17 3.50 11.39
C ASN A 10 8.97 4.40 12.61
N ARG A 11 7.77 4.96 12.80
CA ARG A 11 7.41 5.79 13.96
C ARG A 11 7.52 5.05 15.29
N ASP A 12 7.23 3.74 15.29
CA ASP A 12 7.38 2.88 16.47
C ASP A 12 8.70 2.10 16.38
N PRO A 13 9.70 2.39 17.26
CA PRO A 13 10.98 1.69 17.26
C PRO A 13 10.85 0.18 17.49
N GLN A 14 9.83 -0.28 18.21
CA GLN A 14 9.59 -1.71 18.45
C GLN A 14 9.17 -2.41 17.17
N ILE A 15 8.27 -1.80 16.39
CA ILE A 15 7.84 -2.29 15.07
C ILE A 15 9.04 -2.36 14.13
N LYS A 16 9.81 -1.27 14.03
CA LYS A 16 11.00 -1.22 13.18
C LYS A 16 12.00 -2.33 13.50
N LYS A 17 12.33 -2.50 14.77
CA LYS A 17 13.28 -3.54 15.22
C LYS A 17 12.75 -4.95 14.94
N ALA A 18 11.47 -5.18 15.15
CA ALA A 18 10.84 -6.47 14.89
C ALA A 18 10.82 -6.80 13.39
N ASN A 19 10.44 -5.84 12.55
CA ASN A 19 10.48 -5.98 11.09
C ASN A 19 11.88 -6.32 10.60
N GLN A 20 12.91 -5.59 11.07
CA GLN A 20 14.29 -5.93 10.72
C GLN A 20 14.64 -7.37 11.08
N LYS A 21 14.26 -7.83 12.29
CA LYS A 21 14.49 -9.22 12.71
C LYS A 21 13.76 -10.22 11.79
N PHE A 22 12.55 -9.92 11.34
CA PHE A 22 11.81 -10.77 10.41
C PHE A 22 12.48 -10.80 9.04
N TYR A 23 12.91 -9.67 8.53
CA TYR A 23 13.64 -9.56 7.27
C TYR A 23 14.96 -10.33 7.30
N ASP A 24 15.75 -10.18 8.37
CA ASP A 24 17.01 -10.90 8.54
C ASP A 24 16.78 -12.42 8.57
N ARG A 25 15.69 -12.85 9.24
CA ARG A 25 15.28 -14.25 9.29
C ARG A 25 14.87 -14.75 7.90
N TYR A 26 14.01 -14.01 7.21
CA TYR A 26 13.51 -14.37 5.89
C TYR A 26 14.67 -14.40 4.87
N TYR A 27 15.58 -13.45 4.93
CA TYR A 27 16.78 -13.44 4.11
C TYR A 27 17.66 -14.66 4.37
N ARG A 28 17.95 -14.96 5.64
CA ARG A 28 18.80 -16.10 6.02
C ARG A 28 18.25 -17.44 5.51
N TRP A 29 16.93 -17.63 5.55
CA TRP A 29 16.31 -18.93 5.31
C TRP A 29 15.63 -19.09 3.94
N ALA A 30 15.28 -17.99 3.26
CA ALA A 30 14.58 -18.03 1.97
C ALA A 30 15.33 -17.23 0.89
N ALA A 31 15.35 -15.90 1.00
CA ALA A 31 15.84 -15.01 -0.06
C ALA A 31 17.32 -15.25 -0.45
N ARG A 32 18.17 -15.66 0.49
CA ARG A 32 19.57 -16.01 0.20
C ARG A 32 19.70 -17.22 -0.73
N TRP A 33 18.81 -18.20 -0.62
CA TRP A 33 18.90 -19.47 -1.34
C TRP A 33 18.16 -19.44 -2.68
N GLN A 34 17.05 -18.70 -2.76
CA GLN A 34 16.25 -18.56 -3.97
C GLN A 34 15.87 -17.07 -4.20
N PRO A 35 16.86 -16.20 -4.48
CA PRO A 35 16.62 -14.77 -4.59
C PRO A 35 15.68 -14.40 -5.74
N HIS A 36 15.51 -15.29 -6.71
CA HIS A 36 14.63 -15.10 -7.86
C HIS A 36 13.17 -15.48 -7.59
N LEU A 37 12.87 -16.08 -6.45
CA LEU A 37 11.53 -16.47 -6.02
C LEU A 37 11.10 -15.63 -4.80
N ASP A 38 12.02 -15.46 -3.85
CA ASP A 38 11.78 -14.84 -2.53
C ASP A 38 12.39 -13.43 -2.44
N TYR A 39 11.95 -12.53 -3.32
CA TYR A 39 12.47 -11.16 -3.35
C TYR A 39 12.05 -10.35 -2.13
N LEU A 40 12.97 -9.55 -1.59
CA LEU A 40 12.66 -8.50 -0.61
C LEU A 40 12.80 -7.13 -1.30
N GLU A 41 11.71 -6.38 -1.41
CA GLU A 41 11.69 -5.01 -1.97
C GLU A 41 11.67 -3.99 -0.83
N PHE A 42 12.86 -3.56 -0.40
CA PHE A 42 12.98 -2.60 0.69
C PHE A 42 12.79 -1.15 0.25
N TYR A 43 11.92 -0.44 0.96
CA TYR A 43 11.75 1.00 0.93
C TYR A 43 12.04 1.55 2.33
N GLU A 44 13.21 2.17 2.51
CA GLU A 44 13.62 2.80 3.78
C GLU A 44 13.44 1.88 5.01
N GLY A 45 13.77 0.59 4.84
CA GLY A 45 13.71 -0.41 5.90
C GLY A 45 12.36 -1.10 6.09
N VAL A 46 11.41 -0.92 5.16
CA VAL A 46 10.14 -1.67 5.12
C VAL A 46 10.05 -2.45 3.82
N ASN A 47 9.67 -3.73 3.86
CA ASN A 47 9.42 -4.53 2.67
C ASN A 47 8.04 -4.19 2.09
N LEU A 48 7.98 -3.64 0.87
CA LEU A 48 6.73 -3.26 0.22
C LEU A 48 6.73 -3.69 -1.25
N TYR A 49 5.78 -4.54 -1.64
CA TYR A 49 5.62 -4.97 -3.04
C TYR A 49 4.73 -3.99 -3.79
N VAL A 50 5.34 -3.00 -4.43
CA VAL A 50 4.61 -1.91 -5.09
C VAL A 50 4.04 -2.31 -6.46
N LYS A 51 4.71 -3.25 -7.15
CA LYS A 51 4.28 -3.75 -8.46
C LYS A 51 3.98 -5.23 -8.38
N ARG A 52 2.78 -5.61 -8.82
CA ARG A 52 2.38 -7.01 -8.94
C ARG A 52 3.15 -7.65 -10.10
N ARG A 53 4.20 -8.41 -9.83
CA ARG A 53 5.00 -9.06 -10.89
C ARG A 53 4.30 -10.35 -11.32
N SER A 54 3.42 -10.29 -12.33
CA SER A 54 2.82 -11.46 -12.97
C SER A 54 3.15 -11.49 -14.46
N SER A 55 3.51 -12.66 -14.98
CA SER A 55 3.70 -12.88 -16.43
C SER A 55 2.39 -12.80 -17.23
N ARG A 56 1.24 -12.76 -16.55
CA ARG A 56 -0.10 -12.60 -17.12
C ARG A 56 -0.74 -11.28 -16.68
N GLU A 57 0.02 -10.20 -16.59
CA GLU A 57 -0.57 -8.86 -16.47
C GLU A 57 -1.45 -8.57 -17.69
N ARG A 58 -2.74 -8.87 -17.58
CA ARG A 58 -3.75 -8.32 -18.49
C ARG A 58 -3.84 -6.83 -18.19
N LEU A 59 -3.72 -6.00 -19.23
CA LEU A 59 -4.07 -4.59 -19.16
C LEU A 59 -5.47 -4.46 -18.53
N LEU A 60 -5.56 -3.74 -17.41
CA LEU A 60 -6.82 -3.53 -16.71
C LEU A 60 -7.80 -2.82 -17.66
N THR A 61 -9.01 -3.36 -17.81
CA THR A 61 -10.09 -2.67 -18.54
C THR A 61 -10.50 -1.40 -17.80
N GLU A 62 -11.05 -0.39 -18.47
CA GLU A 62 -11.50 0.88 -17.85
C GLU A 62 -12.42 0.66 -16.64
N ARG A 63 -13.27 -0.37 -16.67
CA ARG A 63 -14.16 -0.72 -15.55
C ARG A 63 -13.43 -1.39 -14.38
N GLN A 64 -12.29 -2.02 -14.65
CA GLN A 64 -11.43 -2.69 -13.67
C GLN A 64 -10.28 -1.82 -13.17
N LYS A 65 -10.24 -0.54 -13.57
CA LYS A 65 -9.31 0.48 -13.08
C LYS A 65 -9.56 0.90 -11.62
N ILE A 66 -10.01 -0.03 -10.78
CA ILE A 66 -10.14 0.15 -9.34
C ILE A 66 -8.75 0.11 -8.73
N THR A 67 -8.39 1.13 -7.95
CA THR A 67 -7.18 1.09 -7.14
C THR A 67 -7.44 0.18 -5.95
N PHE A 68 -6.93 -1.05 -6.02
CA PHE A 68 -6.93 -1.98 -4.90
C PHE A 68 -5.54 -2.00 -4.29
N LEU A 69 -5.48 -1.92 -2.97
CA LEU A 69 -4.26 -2.00 -2.18
C LEU A 69 -4.49 -3.05 -1.11
N GLU A 70 -3.67 -4.09 -1.15
CA GLU A 70 -3.70 -5.18 -0.20
C GLU A 70 -2.39 -5.13 0.57
N GLU A 71 -2.51 -5.04 1.88
CA GLU A 71 -1.38 -4.95 2.78
C GLU A 71 -1.60 -5.94 3.90
N THR A 72 -0.60 -6.77 4.09
CA THR A 72 -0.52 -7.70 5.19
C THR A 72 0.64 -7.27 6.07
N PRO A 73 0.48 -7.22 7.40
CA PRO A 73 1.61 -7.17 8.32
C PRO A 73 2.62 -8.28 8.00
N GLU A 74 3.87 -8.09 8.42
CA GLU A 74 4.96 -9.03 8.15
C GLU A 74 4.71 -10.45 8.67
N LEU A 75 3.82 -10.60 9.66
CA LEU A 75 3.35 -11.88 10.13
C LEU A 75 1.82 -11.87 10.26
N MET A 76 1.18 -12.84 9.61
CA MET A 76 -0.21 -13.20 9.89
C MET A 76 -0.19 -14.43 10.80
N ASP A 77 -0.55 -14.23 12.07
CA ASP A 77 -0.62 -15.31 13.05
C ASP A 77 -2.00 -15.34 13.70
N GLU A 78 -2.85 -16.24 13.22
CA GLU A 78 -4.21 -16.46 13.73
C GLU A 78 -4.22 -17.00 15.17
N THR A 79 -3.09 -17.52 15.66
CA THR A 79 -2.93 -18.03 17.02
C THR A 79 -2.40 -16.99 18.00
N ALA A 80 -2.17 -15.76 17.53
CA ALA A 80 -1.61 -14.69 18.34
C ALA A 80 -2.51 -14.35 19.54
N ARG A 81 -1.88 -14.24 20.72
CA ARG A 81 -2.54 -13.86 21.98
C ARG A 81 -1.66 -12.92 22.79
N GLY A 82 -2.28 -12.17 23.70
CA GLY A 82 -1.58 -11.29 24.64
C GLY A 82 -0.72 -10.23 23.93
N GLN A 83 0.52 -10.07 24.39
CA GLN A 83 1.47 -9.08 23.84
C GLN A 83 1.77 -9.28 22.35
N TRP A 84 1.72 -10.53 21.88
CA TRP A 84 1.96 -10.82 20.46
C TRP A 84 0.81 -10.34 19.58
N LEU A 85 -0.44 -10.53 20.01
CA LEU A 85 -1.61 -10.00 19.31
C LEU A 85 -1.61 -8.46 19.32
N ASP A 86 -1.32 -7.85 20.47
CA ASP A 86 -1.21 -6.39 20.59
C ASP A 86 -0.18 -5.81 19.60
N PHE A 87 0.98 -6.45 19.48
CA PHE A 87 2.01 -6.07 18.51
C PHE A 87 1.50 -6.13 17.05
N LEU A 88 0.85 -7.23 16.65
CA LEU A 88 0.29 -7.37 15.30
C LEU A 88 -0.79 -6.33 15.02
N CYS A 89 -1.68 -6.07 15.99
CA CYS A 89 -2.70 -5.04 15.88
C CYS A 89 -2.07 -3.65 15.71
N ARG A 90 -0.99 -3.32 16.43
CA ARG A 90 -0.29 -2.03 16.28
C ARG A 90 0.32 -1.86 14.88
N GLN A 91 0.91 -2.91 14.31
CA GLN A 91 1.38 -2.88 12.92
C GLN A 91 0.23 -2.64 11.94
N GLY A 92 -0.86 -3.40 12.05
CA GLY A 92 -2.03 -3.21 11.20
C GLY A 92 -2.61 -1.79 11.30
N LEU A 93 -2.66 -1.22 12.50
CA LEU A 93 -3.09 0.16 12.73
C LEU A 93 -2.14 1.18 12.10
N ALA A 94 -0.83 0.91 12.03
CA ALA A 94 0.13 1.80 11.37
C ALA A 94 -0.16 1.90 9.85
N TYR A 95 -0.43 0.76 9.20
CA TYR A 95 -0.90 0.75 7.82
C TYR A 95 -2.20 1.56 7.66
N LEU A 96 -3.21 1.30 8.49
CA LEU A 96 -4.48 2.05 8.43
C LEU A 96 -4.28 3.56 8.64
N ARG A 97 -3.43 3.98 9.58
CA ARG A 97 -3.10 5.41 9.77
C ARG A 97 -2.45 6.03 8.54
N ALA A 98 -1.52 5.32 7.89
CA ALA A 98 -0.90 5.80 6.66
C ALA A 98 -1.93 6.03 5.54
N HIS A 99 -2.95 5.16 5.45
CA HIS A 99 -4.05 5.31 4.50
C HIS A 99 -4.95 6.49 4.81
N LEU A 100 -5.33 6.65 6.07
CA LEU A 100 -6.15 7.78 6.50
C LEU A 100 -5.43 9.10 6.25
N ARG A 101 -4.13 9.17 6.59
CA ARG A 101 -3.28 10.33 6.26
C ARG A 101 -3.21 10.57 4.77
N PHE A 102 -3.02 9.53 3.97
CA PHE A 102 -3.01 9.66 2.52
C PHE A 102 -4.32 10.26 2.01
N LEU A 103 -5.47 9.76 2.43
CA LEU A 103 -6.78 10.25 2.00
C LEU A 103 -7.06 11.68 2.48
N ALA A 104 -6.60 12.04 3.68
CA ALA A 104 -6.79 13.36 4.26
C ALA A 104 -5.87 14.43 3.67
N GLU A 105 -4.60 14.08 3.39
CA GLU A 105 -3.58 15.01 2.90
C GLU A 105 -3.56 15.13 1.36
N THR A 106 -4.17 14.18 0.65
CA THR A 106 -4.19 14.21 -0.83
C THR A 106 -5.12 15.31 -1.32
N LYS A 107 -4.57 16.24 -2.12
CA LYS A 107 -5.36 17.24 -2.84
C LYS A 107 -6.05 16.59 -4.03
N TRP A 108 -7.36 16.76 -4.10
CA TRP A 108 -8.19 16.21 -5.18
C TRP A 108 -8.45 17.28 -6.24
N THR A 109 -7.90 17.09 -7.43
CA THR A 109 -8.31 17.89 -8.59
C THR A 109 -9.56 17.25 -9.19
N ILE A 110 -10.70 17.90 -8.99
CA ILE A 110 -11.95 17.56 -9.67
C ILE A 110 -12.07 18.50 -10.87
N VAL A 111 -11.95 17.94 -12.07
CA VAL A 111 -12.17 18.67 -13.32
C VAL A 111 -13.65 18.57 -13.66
N ARG A 112 -14.31 19.72 -13.79
CA ARG A 112 -15.69 19.82 -14.26
C ARG A 112 -15.66 20.15 -15.76
N ILE A 113 -16.35 19.35 -16.56
CA ILE A 113 -16.55 19.58 -17.99
C ILE A 113 -18.04 19.85 -18.19
N ASP A 114 -18.33 21.03 -18.72
CA ASP A 114 -19.67 21.47 -19.07
C ASP A 114 -19.82 21.45 -20.59
N GLU A 115 -20.68 20.57 -21.09
CA GLU A 115 -21.02 20.48 -22.51
C GLU A 115 -22.48 20.87 -22.69
N GLU A 116 -22.76 21.87 -23.53
CA GLU A 116 -24.11 22.19 -23.98
C GLU A 116 -24.30 21.63 -25.40
N SER A 117 -25.31 20.77 -25.58
CA SER A 117 -25.63 20.16 -26.87
C SER A 117 -27.13 19.84 -26.96
N ASN A 118 -27.77 20.16 -28.08
CA ASN A 118 -29.21 19.92 -28.33
C ASN A 118 -30.14 20.36 -27.16
N GLN A 119 -29.99 21.61 -26.69
CA GLN A 119 -30.77 22.16 -25.55
C GLN A 119 -30.66 21.35 -24.25
N ARG A 120 -29.58 20.58 -24.07
CA ARG A 120 -29.30 19.82 -22.85
C ARG A 120 -27.94 20.21 -22.30
N ILE A 121 -27.88 20.36 -20.98
CA ILE A 121 -26.64 20.58 -20.24
C ILE A 121 -26.14 19.22 -19.76
N ARG A 122 -24.92 18.85 -20.17
CA ARG A 122 -24.22 17.68 -19.64
C ARG A 122 -23.09 18.14 -18.73
N LEU A 123 -23.23 17.85 -17.44
CA LEU A 123 -22.19 18.05 -16.44
C LEU A 123 -21.40 16.75 -16.26
N ARG A 124 -20.08 16.78 -16.45
CA ARG A 124 -19.20 15.63 -16.20
C ARG A 124 -18.15 16.03 -15.16
N PHE A 125 -18.09 15.27 -14.07
CA PHE A 125 -17.05 15.43 -13.05
C PHE A 125 -16.01 14.32 -13.24
N LEU A 126 -14.78 14.71 -13.56
CA LEU A 126 -13.64 13.80 -13.63
C LEU A 126 -12.76 14.03 -12.40
N ARG A 127 -12.46 12.94 -11.69
CA ARG A 127 -11.47 12.95 -10.61
C ARG A 127 -10.23 12.21 -11.09
N GLY A 128 -9.09 12.91 -11.11
CA GLY A 128 -7.79 12.26 -11.35
C GLY A 128 -7.51 11.18 -10.31
N ARG A 129 -6.70 10.18 -10.67
CA ARG A 129 -6.34 9.14 -9.69
C ARG A 129 -5.52 9.74 -8.55
N PRO A 130 -5.74 9.28 -7.30
CA PRO A 130 -4.90 9.69 -6.18
C PRO A 130 -3.41 9.46 -6.49
N GLY A 131 -2.60 10.52 -6.45
CA GLY A 131 -1.15 10.44 -6.62
C GLY A 131 -0.62 10.55 -8.06
N GLU A 132 -1.48 10.67 -9.08
CA GLU A 132 -1.05 11.10 -10.41
C GLU A 132 -0.86 12.64 -10.41
N LYS A 133 0.24 13.12 -11.00
CA LYS A 133 0.42 14.56 -11.22
C LYS A 133 -0.64 15.04 -12.24
N PRO A 134 -1.22 16.23 -12.07
CA PRO A 134 -2.20 16.79 -13.00
C PRO A 134 -1.62 16.96 -14.40
#